data_AF-A0A368F5H0-F1
#
_entry.id   AF-A0A368F5H0-F1
#
_cell.length_a   1.000
_cell.length_b   1.000
_cell.length_c   1.000
_cell.angle_alpha   90.00
_cell.angle_beta   90.00
_cell.angle_gamma   90.00
#
_symmetry.space_group_name_H-M   'P 1'
#
loop_
_entity.id
_entity.type
_entity.pdbx_description
1 polymer ?
#
loop_
_entity_poly.entity_id
_entity_poly.type
_entity_poly.pdbx_seq_one_letter_code
_entity_poly.pdbx_strand_id
1 'polypeptide(L)'
;MMGRKPLEAIIWLLEEVGLTDQITPEEHAIHYDIMLGEMFKKCRALPGAESLVRHFANKGVPMAICSGSCSRSFSQKAENHREWVDLIPIHVLSGDDESIKRGKPYPDGFLETMKRLAWNSFIHCASG
;
A
#
# COMPACT_ATOMS: atom_id res chain seq x y z
N MET A 1 -3.12 4.26 13.69
CA MET A 1 -3.00 5.73 13.45
C MET A 1 -2.12 5.96 12.22
N MET A 2 -2.43 6.93 11.34
CA MET A 2 -1.66 7.16 10.12
C MET A 2 -0.19 7.51 10.43
N GLY A 3 0.76 6.89 9.72
CA GLY A 3 2.19 7.21 9.81
C GLY A 3 2.98 6.55 10.95
N ARG A 4 2.35 5.72 11.79
CA ARG A 4 3.04 4.92 12.83
C ARG A 4 3.20 3.47 12.38
N LYS A 5 4.17 2.74 12.94
CA LYS A 5 4.23 1.29 12.76
C LYS A 5 2.98 0.64 13.40
N PRO A 6 2.50 -0.51 12.87
CA PRO A 6 1.27 -1.12 13.34
C PRO A 6 1.25 -1.38 14.86
N LEU A 7 2.31 -2.00 15.40
CA LEU A 7 2.37 -2.34 16.82
C LEU A 7 2.44 -1.09 17.72
N GLU A 8 3.25 -0.09 17.34
CA GLU A 8 3.32 1.20 18.05
C GLU A 8 1.95 1.91 18.06
N ALA A 9 1.20 1.82 16.96
CA ALA A 9 -0.14 2.38 16.89
C ALA A 9 -1.15 1.62 17.76
N ILE A 10 -1.00 0.30 17.89
CA ILE A 10 -1.86 -0.53 18.74
C ILE A 10 -1.57 -0.24 20.22
N ILE A 11 -0.30 -0.22 20.63
CA ILE A 11 0.10 0.11 22.01
C ILE A 11 -0.49 1.46 22.42
N TRP A 12 -0.24 2.49 21.61
CA TRP A 12 -0.77 3.82 21.87
C TRP A 12 -2.30 3.84 21.92
N LEU A 13 -2.99 3.11 21.03
CA LEU A 13 -4.45 3.03 21.03
C LEU A 13 -4.99 2.40 22.31
N LEU A 14 -4.39 1.29 22.77
CA LEU A 14 -4.80 0.59 23.98
C LEU A 14 -4.60 1.44 25.23
N GLU A 15 -3.49 2.19 25.29
CA GLU A 15 -3.23 3.18 26.35
C GLU A 15 -4.29 4.29 26.34
N GLU A 16 -4.55 4.90 25.18
CA GLU A 16 -5.48 6.03 25.02
C GLU A 16 -6.92 5.67 25.42
N VAL A 17 -7.36 4.45 25.10
CA VAL A 17 -8.72 3.98 25.38
C VAL A 17 -8.84 3.20 26.71
N GLY A 18 -7.74 3.09 27.47
CA GLY A 18 -7.72 2.44 28.79
C GLY A 18 -7.98 0.93 28.77
N LEU A 19 -7.51 0.23 27.72
CA LEU A 19 -7.73 -1.21 27.53
C LEU A 19 -6.46 -2.07 27.69
N THR A 20 -5.35 -1.50 28.19
CA THR A 20 -4.07 -2.21 28.38
C THR A 20 -4.16 -3.43 29.29
N ASP A 21 -5.08 -3.44 30.24
CA ASP A 21 -5.29 -4.56 31.17
C ASP A 21 -6.25 -5.63 30.64
N GLN A 22 -6.88 -5.41 29.48
CA GLN A 22 -7.89 -6.30 28.91
C GLN A 22 -7.39 -7.13 27.73
N ILE A 23 -6.40 -6.63 26.99
CA ILE A 23 -5.87 -7.29 25.81
C ILE A 23 -4.41 -6.89 25.58
N THR A 24 -3.57 -7.84 25.20
CA THR A 24 -2.20 -7.54 24.81
C THR A 24 -2.14 -6.90 23.41
N PRO A 25 -1.13 -6.08 23.11
CA PRO A 25 -0.94 -5.53 21.76
C PRO A 25 -0.87 -6.62 20.67
N GLU A 26 -0.28 -7.77 20.98
CA GLU A 26 -0.13 -8.90 20.06
C GLU A 26 -1.47 -9.58 19.77
N GLU A 27 -2.28 -9.85 20.81
CA GLU A 27 -3.63 -10.40 20.64
C GLU A 27 -4.53 -9.43 19.85
N HIS A 28 -4.45 -8.13 20.16
CA HIS A 28 -5.15 -7.12 19.39
C HIS A 28 -4.72 -7.12 17.92
N ALA A 29 -3.41 -7.22 17.64
CA ALA A 29 -2.90 -7.28 16.27
C ALA A 29 -3.44 -8.47 15.49
N ILE A 30 -3.56 -9.65 16.12
CA ILE A 30 -4.14 -10.86 15.50
C ILE A 30 -5.62 -10.62 15.15
N HIS A 31 -6.43 -10.16 16.11
CA HIS A 31 -7.84 -9.87 15.87
C HIS A 31 -8.03 -8.80 14.78
N TYR A 32 -7.20 -7.77 14.81
CA TYR A 32 -7.21 -6.69 13.83
C TYR A 32 -6.90 -7.18 12.42
N ASP A 33 -5.88 -8.04 12.24
CA ASP A 33 -5.53 -8.59 10.93
C ASP A 33 -6.64 -9.49 10.35
N ILE A 34 -7.29 -10.30 11.20
CA ILE A 34 -8.45 -11.12 10.80
C ILE A 34 -9.61 -10.24 10.33
N MET A 35 -9.96 -9.22 11.11
CA MET A 35 -11.03 -8.29 10.77
C MET A 35 -10.74 -7.52 9.48
N LEU A 36 -9.51 -7.02 9.32
CA LEU A 36 -9.10 -6.32 8.10
C LEU A 36 -9.21 -7.21 6.86
N GLY A 37 -8.79 -8.47 6.95
CA GLY A 37 -8.90 -9.42 5.84
C GLY A 37 -10.32 -9.54 5.31
N GLU A 38 -11.31 -9.67 6.21
CA GLU A 38 -12.72 -9.74 5.83
C GLU A 38 -13.28 -8.39 5.33
N MET A 39 -12.76 -7.27 5.83
CA MET A 39 -13.16 -5.94 5.38
C MET A 39 -12.58 -5.60 4.00
N PHE A 40 -11.35 -5.99 3.68
CA PHE A 40 -10.74 -5.73 2.37
C PHE A 40 -11.52 -6.39 1.24
N LYS A 41 -12.05 -7.59 1.46
CA LYS A 41 -12.95 -8.30 0.52
C LYS A 41 -14.24 -7.54 0.20
N LYS A 42 -14.62 -6.54 1.00
CA LYS A 42 -15.81 -5.70 0.80
C LYS A 42 -15.48 -4.29 0.36
N CYS A 43 -14.18 -3.95 0.30
CA CYS A 43 -13.72 -2.60 0.00
C CYS A 43 -13.94 -2.27 -1.48
N ARG A 44 -14.63 -1.17 -1.75
CA ARG A 44 -14.84 -0.65 -3.10
C ARG A 44 -13.75 0.35 -3.45
N ALA A 45 -13.39 0.42 -4.73
CA ALA A 45 -12.53 1.47 -5.25
C ALA A 45 -13.17 2.85 -4.99
N LEU A 46 -12.33 3.87 -4.78
CA LEU A 46 -12.81 5.25 -4.72
C LEU A 46 -13.44 5.64 -6.07
N PRO A 47 -14.53 6.43 -6.08
CA PRO A 47 -15.14 6.89 -7.32
C PRO A 47 -14.12 7.53 -8.25
N GLY A 48 -14.06 7.06 -9.50
CA GLY A 48 -13.14 7.56 -10.52
C GLY A 48 -11.74 6.92 -10.54
N ALA A 49 -11.35 6.14 -9.53
CA ALA A 49 -10.01 5.53 -9.48
C ALA A 49 -9.75 4.61 -10.68
N GLU A 50 -10.66 3.66 -10.95
CA GLU A 50 -10.55 2.76 -12.11
C GLU A 50 -10.55 3.53 -13.44
N SER A 51 -11.46 4.50 -13.60
CA SER A 51 -11.56 5.31 -14.81
C SER A 51 -10.26 6.05 -15.12
N LEU A 52 -9.63 6.62 -14.09
CA LEU A 52 -8.35 7.32 -14.20
C LEU A 52 -7.23 6.37 -14.65
N VAL A 53 -7.11 5.20 -14.00
CA VAL A 53 -6.07 4.22 -14.31
C VAL A 53 -6.22 3.71 -15.74
N ARG A 54 -7.44 3.35 -16.16
CA ARG A 54 -7.71 2.94 -17.54
C ARG A 54 -7.41 4.05 -18.55
N HIS A 55 -7.74 5.31 -18.22
CA HIS A 55 -7.42 6.45 -19.08
C HIS A 55 -5.91 6.61 -19.28
N PHE A 56 -5.14 6.56 -18.20
CA PHE A 56 -3.68 6.66 -18.26
C PHE A 56 -3.03 5.48 -18.99
N ALA A 57 -3.51 4.26 -18.74
CA ALA A 57 -3.06 3.08 -19.48
C ALA A 57 -3.29 3.23 -21.00
N ASN A 58 -4.49 3.66 -21.40
CA ASN A 58 -4.83 3.90 -22.82
C ASN A 58 -4.02 5.03 -23.47
N LYS A 59 -3.50 5.97 -22.67
CA LYS A 59 -2.66 7.08 -23.14
C LYS A 59 -1.16 6.79 -23.03
N GLY A 60 -0.77 5.60 -22.58
CA GLY A 60 0.64 5.25 -22.38
C GLY A 60 1.32 6.08 -21.30
N VAL A 61 0.57 6.64 -20.34
CA VAL A 61 1.13 7.41 -19.23
C VAL A 61 1.77 6.45 -18.24
N PRO A 62 3.08 6.57 -17.92
CA PRO A 62 3.73 5.73 -16.92
C PRO A 62 3.07 5.90 -15.54
N MET A 63 2.78 4.78 -14.89
CA MET A 63 2.14 4.76 -13.57
C MET A 63 2.90 3.86 -12.59
N ALA A 64 2.80 4.19 -11.30
CA ALA A 64 3.28 3.37 -10.20
C ALA A 64 2.40 3.53 -8.95
N ILE A 65 2.32 2.49 -8.12
CA ILE A 65 1.74 2.54 -6.78
C ILE A 65 2.86 2.62 -5.75
N CYS A 66 2.84 3.66 -4.91
CA CYS A 66 3.68 3.77 -3.73
C CYS A 66 2.82 3.62 -2.46
N SER A 67 2.94 2.49 -1.77
CA SER A 67 2.12 2.15 -0.61
C SER A 67 2.98 1.84 0.61
N GLY A 68 2.52 2.25 1.80
CA GLY A 68 3.13 1.83 3.08
C GLY A 68 2.74 0.42 3.51
N SER A 69 2.01 -0.31 2.65
CA SER A 69 1.57 -1.68 2.89
C SER A 69 2.72 -2.65 2.62
N CYS A 70 2.69 -3.84 3.24
CA CYS A 70 3.48 -4.98 2.79
C CYS A 70 2.75 -5.72 1.66
N SER A 71 3.46 -6.61 0.95
CA SER A 71 2.95 -7.44 -0.14
C SER A 71 1.67 -8.18 0.23
N ARG A 72 1.62 -8.84 1.38
CA ARG A 72 0.43 -9.57 1.86
C ARG A 72 -0.81 -8.66 1.91
N SER A 73 -0.70 -7.54 2.61
CA SER A 73 -1.81 -6.61 2.79
C SER A 73 -2.19 -5.87 1.50
N PHE A 74 -1.23 -5.65 0.60
CA PHE A 74 -1.51 -5.09 -0.73
C PHE A 74 -2.31 -6.08 -1.58
N SER A 75 -1.92 -7.35 -1.61
CA SER A 75 -2.65 -8.38 -2.35
C SER A 75 -4.11 -8.50 -1.90
N GLN A 76 -4.37 -8.46 -0.59
CA GLN A 76 -5.74 -8.46 -0.06
C GLN A 76 -6.54 -7.21 -0.48
N LYS A 77 -5.90 -6.03 -0.47
CA LYS A 77 -6.54 -4.78 -0.93
C LYS A 77 -6.84 -4.78 -2.43
N ALA A 78 -5.98 -5.41 -3.21
CA ALA A 78 -6.05 -5.43 -4.66
C ALA A 78 -6.93 -6.57 -5.21
N GLU A 79 -7.26 -7.58 -4.41
CA GLU A 79 -7.94 -8.83 -4.82
C GLU A 79 -9.18 -8.57 -5.70
N ASN A 80 -10.08 -7.69 -5.25
CA ASN A 80 -11.31 -7.35 -5.99
C ASN A 80 -11.12 -6.33 -7.11
N HIS A 81 -9.91 -5.83 -7.31
CA HIS A 81 -9.60 -4.69 -8.16
C HIS A 81 -8.51 -4.99 -9.19
N ARG A 82 -8.10 -6.28 -9.30
CA ARG A 82 -6.97 -6.71 -10.15
C ARG A 82 -7.10 -6.27 -11.60
N GLU A 83 -8.31 -6.27 -12.16
CA GLU A 83 -8.57 -5.91 -13.56
C GLU A 83 -8.06 -4.53 -13.98
N TRP A 84 -7.96 -3.58 -13.04
CA TRP A 84 -7.44 -2.25 -13.33
C TRP A 84 -6.18 -1.92 -12.53
N VAL A 85 -6.00 -2.48 -11.32
CA VAL A 85 -4.77 -2.30 -10.55
C VAL A 85 -3.57 -2.86 -11.31
N ASP A 86 -3.74 -3.96 -12.04
CA ASP A 86 -2.66 -4.62 -12.78
C ASP A 86 -2.22 -3.84 -14.03
N LEU A 87 -2.98 -2.82 -14.42
CA LEU A 87 -2.55 -1.84 -15.44
C LEU A 87 -1.47 -0.89 -14.91
N ILE A 88 -1.21 -0.88 -13.60
CA ILE A 88 -0.13 -0.13 -12.97
C ILE A 88 1.04 -1.09 -12.72
N PRO A 89 2.07 -1.13 -13.58
CA PRO A 89 3.05 -2.22 -13.57
C PRO A 89 4.05 -2.14 -12.42
N ILE A 90 4.24 -0.95 -11.82
CA ILE A 90 5.26 -0.73 -10.80
C ILE A 90 4.59 -0.59 -9.44
N HIS A 91 4.91 -1.51 -8.54
CA HIS A 91 4.49 -1.46 -7.14
C HIS A 91 5.71 -1.29 -6.24
N VAL A 92 5.67 -0.26 -5.40
CA VAL A 92 6.65 0.01 -4.35
C VAL A 92 5.92 -0.08 -3.01
N LEU A 93 6.18 -1.18 -2.29
CA LEU A 93 5.45 -1.58 -1.09
C LEU A 93 6.36 -1.45 0.14
N SER A 94 6.36 -0.29 0.79
CA SER A 94 7.30 0.05 1.85
C SER A 94 7.24 -0.83 3.10
N GLY A 95 6.22 -1.68 3.24
CA GLY A 95 6.11 -2.59 4.39
C GLY A 95 7.12 -3.73 4.38
N ASP A 96 7.62 -4.12 3.20
CA ASP A 96 8.54 -5.25 3.01
C ASP A 96 9.53 -5.06 1.84
N ASP A 97 9.61 -3.86 1.25
CA ASP A 97 10.59 -3.52 0.23
C ASP A 97 11.96 -3.17 0.86
N GLU A 98 12.96 -4.02 0.65
CA GLU A 98 14.31 -3.90 1.23
C GLU A 98 15.05 -2.61 0.83
N SER A 99 14.68 -1.99 -0.30
CA SER A 99 15.28 -0.73 -0.74
C SER A 99 14.82 0.48 0.10
N ILE A 100 13.75 0.32 0.89
CA ILE A 100 13.16 1.36 1.71
C ILE A 100 13.64 1.23 3.15
N LYS A 101 14.54 2.13 3.54
CA LYS A 101 15.09 2.15 4.90
C LYS A 101 14.12 2.80 5.90
N ARG A 102 13.36 3.80 5.45
CA ARG A 102 12.45 4.56 6.30
C ARG A 102 11.08 4.66 5.63
N GLY A 103 10.05 4.11 6.28
CA GLY A 103 8.66 4.27 5.85
C GLY A 103 8.15 5.71 5.97
N LYS A 104 6.89 5.95 5.64
CA LYS A 104 6.27 7.29 5.82
C LYS A 104 6.42 7.78 7.29
N PRO A 105 6.65 9.08 7.54
CA PRO A 105 6.58 10.20 6.60
C PRO A 105 7.89 10.46 5.81
N TYR A 106 8.91 9.60 5.91
CA TYR A 106 10.15 9.77 5.17
C TYR A 106 9.92 9.58 3.66
N PRO A 107 10.72 10.25 2.80
CA PRO A 107 10.49 10.29 1.35
C PRO A 107 10.96 9.01 0.62
N ASP A 108 11.61 8.07 1.32
CA ASP A 108 12.32 6.93 0.73
C ASP A 108 11.44 6.15 -0.26
N GLY A 109 10.18 5.87 0.09
CA GLY A 109 9.25 5.18 -0.82
C GLY A 109 8.93 5.96 -2.10
N PHE A 110 8.77 7.28 -2.01
CA PHE A 110 8.54 8.12 -3.21
C PHE A 110 9.80 8.20 -4.09
N LEU A 111 10.97 8.36 -3.47
CA LEU A 111 12.25 8.41 -4.18
C LEU A 111 12.52 7.09 -4.93
N GLU A 112 12.27 5.97 -4.28
CA GLU A 112 12.40 4.66 -4.90
C GLU A 112 11.39 4.45 -6.04
N THR A 113 10.15 4.88 -5.84
CA THR A 113 9.12 4.84 -6.89
C THR A 113 9.55 5.62 -8.12
N MET A 114 10.06 6.84 -7.95
CA MET A 114 10.53 7.67 -9.05
C MET A 114 11.71 7.03 -9.80
N LYS A 115 12.64 6.40 -9.07
CA LYS A 115 13.73 5.64 -9.71
C LYS A 115 13.18 4.53 -10.61
N ARG A 116 12.32 3.65 -10.08
CA ARG A 116 11.76 2.53 -10.87
C ARG A 116 10.94 3.01 -12.07
N LEU A 117 10.17 4.09 -11.89
CA LEU A 117 9.36 4.69 -12.95
C LEU A 117 10.20 5.29 -14.08
N ALA A 118 11.28 6.00 -13.74
CA ALA A 118 12.20 6.57 -14.73
C ALA A 118 12.90 5.48 -15.55
N TRP A 119 13.41 4.43 -14.89
CA TRP A 119 14.03 3.29 -15.56
C TRP A 119 13.11 2.61 -16.57
N ASN A 120 11.83 2.42 -16.23
CA ASN A 120 10.87 1.82 -17.15
C ASN A 120 10.52 2.71 -18.35
N SER A 121 10.54 4.04 -18.15
CA SER A 121 10.30 5.01 -19.22
C SER A 121 11.44 5.03 -20.25
N PHE A 122 12.69 4.83 -19.81
CA PHE A 122 13.84 4.71 -20.71
C PHE A 122 13.76 3.49 -21.64
N ILE A 123 13.23 2.36 -21.18
CA ILE A 123 13.06 1.15 -22.00
C ILE A 123 12.05 1.39 -23.12
N HIS A 124 10.92 2.05 -22.82
CA HIS A 124 9.88 2.36 -23.82
C HIS A 124 10.35 3.35 -24.90
N CYS A 125 11.22 4.30 -24.56
CA CYS A 125 11.81 5.22 -25.55
C CYS A 125 12.93 4.59 -26.40
N ALA A 126 13.62 3.56 -25.90
CA ALA A 126 14.74 2.93 -26.61
C ALA A 126 14.30 1.80 -27.57
N SER A 127 13.02 1.44 -27.59
CA SER A 127 12.45 0.36 -28.41
C SER A 127 11.49 0.86 -29.51
N GLY A 128 11.45 2.18 -29.75
CA GLY A 128 10.70 2.84 -30.83
C GLY A 128 11.60 3.39 -31.93
#